data_AF-A0A847XKX4-F1
#
_entry.id   AF-A0A847XKX4-F1
#
_cell.length_a   1.000
_cell.length_b   1.000
_cell.length_c   1.000
_cell.angle_alpha   90.00
_cell.angle_beta   90.00
_cell.angle_gamma   90.00
#
_symmetry.space_group_name_H-M   'P 1'
#
loop_
_entity.id
_entity.type
_entity.pdbx_description
1 polymer ?
#
loop_
_entity_poly.entity_id
_entity_poly.type
_entity_poly.pdbx_seq_one_letter_code
_entity_poly.pdbx_strand_id
1 'polypeptide(L)'
;MEFKFPESSIVNNPHKIEGPMEEAKKSFYEFAKSKVKYLSRDEIKKWHKETSGRDGYETTASYIISFNTEEGGFEKWINNLEIMVNRDIFSLNGKDFSDIIPFVLEHDIYEAWLHAKKGAASSLDVDKKHMLARRREFLLAAEQGLEDKFFEFMMAVAPGDEAEFRYALEYAKKKKKS
;
A
#
# COMPACT_ATOMS: atom_id res chain seq x y z
N MET A 1 -12.65 7.79 28.78
CA MET A 1 -13.76 8.01 27.83
C MET A 1 -13.60 6.92 26.78
N GLU A 2 -14.42 5.88 26.84
CA GLU A 2 -14.35 4.75 25.90
C GLU A 2 -14.94 5.17 24.56
N PHE A 3 -14.13 5.10 23.50
CA PHE A 3 -14.56 5.35 22.14
C PHE A 3 -15.33 4.12 21.64
N LYS A 4 -16.66 4.21 21.58
CA LYS A 4 -17.49 3.19 20.95
C LYS A 4 -17.62 3.51 19.46
N PHE A 5 -17.12 2.61 18.61
CA PHE A 5 -17.35 2.67 17.18
C PHE A 5 -18.83 2.38 16.86
N PRO A 6 -19.45 3.08 15.89
CA PRO A 6 -20.83 2.86 15.51
C PRO A 6 -21.01 1.47 14.88
N GLU A 7 -22.06 0.77 15.31
CA GLU A 7 -22.41 -0.63 14.93
C GLU A 7 -22.77 -0.82 13.44
N SER A 8 -22.69 0.23 12.62
CA SER A 8 -23.10 0.20 11.20
C SER A 8 -21.97 -0.10 10.21
N SER A 9 -20.75 -0.43 10.66
CA SER A 9 -19.66 -0.83 9.77
C SER A 9 -19.54 -2.35 9.68
N ILE A 10 -20.63 -3.05 9.36
CA ILE A 10 -20.55 -4.43 8.86
C ILE A 10 -19.95 -4.34 7.44
N VAL A 11 -18.66 -4.02 7.38
CA VAL A 11 -17.82 -4.37 6.24
C VAL A 11 -17.74 -5.90 6.31
N ASN A 12 -18.32 -6.59 5.33
CA ASN A 12 -18.17 -8.03 5.24
C ASN A 12 -16.68 -8.38 5.36
N ASN A 13 -16.34 -9.19 6.35
CA ASN A 13 -14.97 -9.64 6.59
C ASN A 13 -14.39 -10.14 5.25
N PRO A 14 -13.31 -9.55 4.72
CA PRO A 14 -12.84 -9.82 3.35
C PRO A 14 -12.40 -11.28 3.11
N HIS A 15 -12.29 -12.09 4.17
CA HIS A 15 -12.00 -13.53 4.12
C HIS A 15 -13.24 -14.41 3.89
N LYS A 16 -14.44 -13.85 4.10
CA LYS A 16 -15.71 -14.39 3.61
C LYS A 16 -15.96 -13.78 2.24
N ILE A 17 -15.26 -14.29 1.24
CA ILE A 17 -15.65 -14.10 -0.16
C ILE A 17 -16.92 -14.94 -0.37
N GLU A 18 -18.04 -14.45 0.15
CA GLU A 18 -19.38 -14.92 -0.21
C GLU A 18 -19.93 -13.91 -1.24
N GLY A 19 -19.46 -14.03 -2.49
CA GLY A 19 -19.81 -13.12 -3.58
C GLY A 19 -18.81 -13.10 -4.74
N PRO A 20 -19.08 -12.35 -5.83
CA PRO A 20 -18.16 -12.16 -6.95
C PRO A 20 -16.82 -11.54 -6.53
N MET A 21 -15.71 -12.01 -7.12
CA MET A 21 -14.34 -11.54 -6.81
C MET A 21 -14.16 -10.01 -6.96
N GLU A 22 -14.87 -9.40 -7.91
CA GLU A 22 -14.85 -7.95 -8.13
C GLU A 22 -15.45 -7.18 -6.94
N GLU A 23 -16.54 -7.68 -6.35
CA GLU A 23 -17.19 -7.04 -5.20
C GLU A 23 -16.34 -7.18 -3.93
N ALA A 24 -15.70 -8.34 -3.75
CA ALA A 24 -14.76 -8.57 -2.65
C ALA A 24 -13.54 -7.63 -2.75
N LYS A 25 -12.96 -7.49 -3.94
CA LYS A 25 -11.87 -6.56 -4.19
C LYS A 25 -12.30 -5.12 -3.91
N LYS A 26 -13.46 -4.70 -4.42
CA LYS A 26 -14.00 -3.34 -4.19
C LYS A 26 -14.18 -3.06 -2.70
N SER A 27 -14.81 -3.98 -1.97
CA SER A 27 -15.05 -3.84 -0.53
C SER A 27 -13.74 -3.76 0.26
N PHE A 28 -12.75 -4.59 -0.09
CA PHE A 28 -11.42 -4.53 0.51
C PHE A 28 -10.74 -3.18 0.24
N TYR A 29 -10.81 -2.68 -0.99
CA TYR A 29 -10.24 -1.39 -1.35
C TYR A 29 -10.89 -0.23 -0.59
N GLU A 30 -12.22 -0.23 -0.45
CA GLU A 30 -12.94 0.77 0.34
C GLU A 30 -12.52 0.72 1.81
N PHE A 31 -12.42 -0.49 2.38
CA PHE A 31 -11.91 -0.69 3.73
C PHE A 31 -10.47 -0.18 3.88
N ALA A 32 -9.55 -0.61 3.02
CA ALA A 32 -8.14 -0.21 3.09
C ALA A 32 -7.96 1.30 2.94
N LYS A 33 -8.70 1.95 2.04
CA LYS A 33 -8.71 3.42 1.89
C LYS A 33 -9.19 4.13 3.16
N SER A 34 -10.18 3.57 3.87
CA SER A 34 -10.64 4.13 5.16
C SER A 34 -9.59 4.06 6.27
N LYS A 35 -8.53 3.25 6.07
CA LYS A 35 -7.42 3.07 7.02
C LYS A 35 -6.18 3.90 6.68
N VAL A 36 -6.23 4.71 5.62
CA VAL A 36 -5.13 5.58 5.21
C VAL A 36 -5.02 6.78 6.16
N LYS A 37 -3.82 7.00 6.69
CA LYS A 37 -3.45 8.17 7.50
C LYS A 37 -2.30 8.90 6.81
N TYR A 38 -2.41 10.23 6.72
CA TYR A 38 -1.36 11.09 6.17
C TYR A 38 -0.59 11.74 7.32
N LEU A 39 0.65 11.33 7.52
CA LEU A 39 1.45 11.68 8.68
C LEU A 39 2.77 12.33 8.23
N SER A 40 3.31 13.23 9.04
CA SER A 40 4.71 13.67 8.90
C SER A 40 5.65 12.56 9.32
N ARG A 41 6.93 12.70 8.98
CA ARG A 41 8.00 11.81 9.43
C ARG A 41 8.03 11.67 10.95
N ASP A 42 7.85 12.78 11.68
CA ASP A 42 7.85 12.77 13.15
C ASP A 42 6.62 12.09 13.73
N GLU A 43 5.44 12.27 13.11
CA GLU A 43 4.21 11.58 13.49
C GLU A 43 4.35 10.05 13.28
N ILE A 44 4.97 9.62 12.17
CA ILE A 44 5.28 8.21 11.89
C ILE A 44 6.25 7.64 12.92
N LYS A 45 7.34 8.35 13.23
CA LYS A 45 8.32 7.94 14.26
C LYS A 45 7.66 7.76 15.62
N LYS A 46 6.81 8.72 16.02
CA LYS A 46 6.05 8.66 17.27
C LYS A 46 5.12 7.47 17.29
N TRP A 47 4.30 7.29 16.25
CA TRP A 47 3.37 6.17 16.16
C TRP A 47 4.09 4.81 16.18
N HIS A 48 5.23 4.68 15.48
CA HIS A 48 6.00 3.43 15.47
C HIS A 48 6.52 3.10 16.87
N LYS A 49 7.02 4.11 17.59
CA LYS A 49 7.48 3.96 18.98
C LYS A 49 6.34 3.53 19.90
N GLU A 50 5.16 4.15 19.77
CA GLU A 50 3.98 3.83 20.57
C GLU A 50 3.44 2.43 20.28
N THR A 51 3.52 1.96 19.04
CA THR A 51 2.92 0.69 18.61
C THR A 51 3.87 -0.51 18.76
N SER A 52 5.16 -0.34 18.48
CA SER A 52 6.15 -1.43 18.50
C SER A 52 7.01 -1.46 19.76
N GLY A 53 6.99 -0.39 20.57
CA GLY A 53 7.90 -0.22 21.72
C GLY A 53 9.37 -0.03 21.32
N ARG A 54 9.69 0.08 20.03
CA ARG A 54 11.05 0.27 19.49
C ARG A 54 11.23 1.69 18.99
N ASP A 55 12.38 2.30 19.30
CA ASP A 55 12.77 3.57 18.69
C ASP A 55 12.85 3.39 17.16
N GLY A 56 12.15 4.27 16.45
CA GLY A 56 11.71 4.03 15.08
C GLY A 56 12.85 3.84 14.08
N TYR A 57 12.61 2.93 13.12
CA TYR A 57 13.36 2.93 11.86
C TYR A 57 13.18 4.29 11.17
N GLU A 58 14.24 4.79 10.52
CA GLU A 58 14.06 5.78 9.46
C GLU A 58 13.35 5.07 8.31
N THR A 59 12.02 5.09 8.31
CA THR A 59 11.25 4.53 7.20
C THR A 59 11.43 5.48 6.02
N THR A 60 12.34 5.11 5.10
CA THR A 60 12.29 5.57 3.71
C THR A 60 11.00 5.11 3.03
N ALA A 61 10.36 4.10 3.61
CA ALA A 61 9.07 3.57 3.20
C ALA A 61 7.94 4.57 3.45
N SER A 62 7.09 4.67 2.43
CA SER A 62 5.76 5.25 2.43
C SER A 62 4.73 4.48 3.25
N TYR A 63 5.15 3.51 4.10
CA TYR A 63 4.24 2.63 4.84
C TYR A 63 4.82 2.18 6.19
N ILE A 64 3.92 1.95 7.16
CA ILE A 64 4.10 0.94 8.20
C ILE A 64 2.79 0.16 8.32
N ILE A 65 2.83 -1.14 8.03
CA ILE A 65 1.75 -2.07 8.34
C ILE A 65 2.03 -2.58 9.75
N SER A 66 1.12 -2.33 10.70
CA SER A 66 1.24 -2.92 12.03
C SER A 66 0.98 -4.44 11.97
N PHE A 67 2.06 -5.23 11.93
CA PHE A 67 2.02 -6.67 12.11
C PHE A 67 1.92 -7.00 13.59
N ASN A 68 0.71 -7.02 14.14
CA ASN A 68 0.50 -7.76 15.39
C ASN A 68 0.10 -9.20 15.04
N THR A 69 1.07 -9.98 14.54
CA THR A 69 0.88 -11.39 14.17
C THR A 69 0.91 -12.33 15.37
N GLU A 70 1.27 -11.84 16.56
CA GLU A 70 1.61 -12.72 17.69
C GLU A 70 0.38 -13.42 18.30
N GLU A 71 -0.84 -12.88 18.16
CA GLU A 71 -2.05 -13.58 18.65
C GLU A 71 -3.27 -13.23 17.82
N GLY A 72 -3.78 -14.09 16.92
CA GLY A 72 -5.12 -13.91 16.30
C GLY A 72 -5.23 -14.18 14.80
N GLY A 73 -4.14 -14.59 14.14
CA GLY A 73 -4.16 -15.05 12.75
C GLY A 73 -4.54 -13.97 11.73
N PHE A 74 -4.89 -14.43 10.53
CA PHE A 74 -5.08 -13.60 9.35
C PHE A 74 -6.23 -12.57 9.46
N GLU A 75 -7.27 -12.90 10.23
CA GLU A 75 -8.42 -12.00 10.41
C GLU A 75 -8.08 -10.81 11.30
N LYS A 76 -7.29 -11.03 12.35
CA LYS A 76 -6.79 -9.95 13.19
C LYS A 76 -5.81 -9.05 12.42
N TRP A 77 -5.07 -9.60 11.46
CA TRP A 77 -4.20 -8.81 10.58
C TRP A 77 -4.98 -7.81 9.72
N ILE A 78 -6.04 -8.23 9.04
CA ILE A 78 -6.84 -7.29 8.22
C ILE A 78 -7.58 -6.28 9.08
N ASN A 79 -8.15 -6.70 10.21
CA ASN A 79 -8.87 -5.78 11.09
C ASN A 79 -7.98 -4.68 11.70
N ASN A 80 -6.68 -4.95 11.81
CA ASN A 80 -5.67 -4.01 12.29
C ASN A 80 -4.88 -3.34 11.15
N LEU A 81 -5.36 -3.43 9.91
CA LEU A 81 -4.72 -2.75 8.79
C LEU A 81 -4.71 -1.24 9.05
N GLU A 82 -3.51 -0.65 9.05
CA GLU A 82 -3.28 0.78 8.98
C GLU A 82 -2.30 1.05 7.83
N ILE A 83 -2.58 2.07 7.01
CA ILE A 83 -1.72 2.47 5.90
C ILE A 83 -1.27 3.91 6.17
N MET A 84 0.04 4.13 6.26
CA MET A 84 0.61 5.42 6.70
C MET A 84 1.41 6.07 5.61
N VAL A 85 0.88 7.14 5.03
CA VAL A 85 1.59 7.91 4.01
C VAL A 85 2.44 8.98 4.66
N ASN A 86 3.76 8.87 4.50
CA ASN A 86 4.70 9.92 4.89
C ASN A 86 4.58 11.11 3.93
N ARG A 87 3.86 12.16 4.30
CA ARG A 87 3.64 13.32 3.41
C ARG A 87 4.94 14.07 3.08
N ASP A 88 5.91 14.04 3.98
CA ASP A 88 7.17 14.79 3.83
C ASP A 88 8.04 14.21 2.71
N ILE A 89 7.88 12.92 2.37
CA ILE A 89 8.68 12.27 1.31
C ILE A 89 8.25 12.70 -0.10
N PHE A 90 7.07 13.30 -0.26
CA PHE A 90 6.58 13.75 -1.57
C PHE A 90 7.05 15.16 -1.93
N SER A 91 7.82 15.81 -1.07
CA SER A 91 8.51 17.07 -1.35
C SER A 91 10.02 16.85 -1.35
N LEU A 92 10.62 16.57 -2.50
CA LEU A 92 12.03 16.21 -2.64
C LEU A 92 12.75 17.19 -3.56
N ASN A 93 13.91 17.70 -3.14
CA ASN A 93 14.77 18.57 -3.95
C ASN A 93 14.03 19.77 -4.57
N GLY A 94 13.05 20.34 -3.84
CA GLY A 94 12.24 21.47 -4.32
C GLY A 94 11.16 21.11 -5.34
N LYS A 95 10.93 19.81 -5.61
CA LYS A 95 9.85 19.31 -6.45
C LYS A 95 8.73 18.71 -5.61
N ASP A 96 7.49 18.92 -6.06
CA ASP A 96 6.29 18.34 -5.47
C ASP A 96 5.83 17.11 -6.28
N PHE A 97 5.73 15.99 -5.58
CA PHE A 97 5.30 14.68 -6.06
C PHE A 97 3.98 14.25 -5.39
N SER A 98 3.20 15.15 -4.81
CA SER A 98 1.93 14.81 -4.14
C SER A 98 0.91 14.13 -5.08
N ASP A 99 1.00 14.36 -6.39
CA ASP A 99 0.22 13.68 -7.43
C ASP A 99 0.61 12.20 -7.64
N ILE A 100 1.73 11.75 -7.07
CA ILE A 100 2.20 10.36 -7.10
C ILE A 100 1.59 9.50 -5.98
N ILE A 101 1.10 10.14 -4.91
CA ILE A 101 0.51 9.47 -3.74
C ILE A 101 -0.49 8.37 -4.13
N PRO A 102 -1.42 8.56 -5.09
CA PRO A 102 -2.38 7.52 -5.46
C PRO A 102 -1.73 6.23 -5.99
N PHE A 103 -0.56 6.32 -6.64
CA PHE A 103 0.14 5.16 -7.22
C PHE A 103 0.82 4.33 -6.13
N VAL A 104 1.46 5.03 -5.18
CA VAL A 104 2.04 4.40 -4.00
C VAL A 104 0.95 3.72 -3.16
N LEU A 105 -0.20 4.38 -2.97
CA LEU A 105 -1.34 3.78 -2.28
C LEU A 105 -1.91 2.55 -3.02
N GLU A 106 -1.95 2.57 -4.35
CA GLU A 106 -2.39 1.40 -5.13
C GLU A 106 -1.47 0.20 -4.89
N HIS A 107 -0.15 0.41 -4.78
CA HIS A 107 0.79 -0.65 -4.44
C HIS A 107 0.42 -1.32 -3.13
N ASP A 108 0.36 -0.53 -2.05
CA ASP A 108 0.15 -1.04 -0.69
C ASP A 108 -1.20 -1.74 -0.56
N ILE A 109 -2.26 -1.14 -1.11
CA ILE A 109 -3.61 -1.72 -1.08
C ILE A 109 -3.66 -3.00 -1.91
N TYR A 110 -3.04 -3.01 -3.09
CA TYR A 110 -3.08 -4.20 -3.96
C TYR A 110 -2.24 -5.33 -3.38
N GLU A 111 -1.07 -5.07 -2.83
CA GLU A 111 -0.24 -6.07 -2.16
C GLU A 111 -0.99 -6.65 -0.95
N ALA A 112 -1.56 -5.80 -0.10
CA ALA A 112 -2.38 -6.25 1.02
C ALA A 112 -3.58 -7.10 0.56
N TRP A 113 -4.20 -6.73 -0.57
CA TRP A 113 -5.24 -7.54 -1.20
C TRP A 113 -4.73 -8.90 -1.69
N LEU A 114 -3.52 -8.97 -2.26
CA LEU A 114 -2.91 -10.24 -2.68
C LEU A 114 -2.58 -11.16 -1.49
N HIS A 115 -2.29 -10.58 -0.33
CA HIS A 115 -2.19 -11.32 0.93
C HIS A 115 -3.57 -11.75 1.46
N ALA A 116 -4.61 -10.92 1.28
CA ALA A 116 -5.99 -11.15 1.72
C ALA A 116 -6.76 -12.19 0.93
N LYS A 117 -6.61 -12.18 -0.39
CA LYS A 117 -7.49 -12.96 -1.25
C LYS A 117 -7.13 -14.45 -1.20
N LYS A 118 -8.16 -15.28 -1.05
CA LYS A 118 -8.07 -16.73 -1.24
C LYS A 118 -8.00 -17.06 -2.75
N GLY A 119 -7.39 -18.18 -3.10
CA GLY A 119 -7.25 -18.65 -4.49
C GLY A 119 -5.82 -18.56 -5.02
N ALA A 120 -5.64 -18.31 -6.32
CA ALA A 120 -4.35 -18.43 -7.02
C ALA A 120 -3.22 -17.52 -6.49
N ALA A 121 -3.52 -16.45 -5.75
CA ALA A 121 -2.47 -15.64 -5.10
C ALA A 121 -2.03 -16.18 -3.73
N SER A 122 -2.78 -17.08 -3.12
CA SER A 122 -2.42 -17.69 -1.83
C SER A 122 -1.15 -18.52 -1.94
N SER A 123 -0.86 -19.06 -3.14
CA SER A 123 0.34 -19.83 -3.47
C SER A 123 1.50 -18.99 -3.99
N LEU A 124 1.32 -17.68 -4.16
CA LEU A 124 2.41 -16.79 -4.55
C LEU A 124 3.27 -16.47 -3.31
N ASP A 125 4.58 -16.56 -3.49
CA ASP A 125 5.55 -16.01 -2.56
C ASP A 125 5.40 -14.48 -2.43
N VAL A 126 5.98 -13.94 -1.36
CA VAL A 126 5.90 -12.50 -1.04
C VAL A 126 6.47 -11.66 -2.17
N ASP A 127 7.63 -12.05 -2.70
CA ASP A 127 8.31 -11.32 -3.78
C ASP A 127 7.45 -11.21 -5.05
N LYS A 128 6.73 -12.28 -5.45
CA LYS A 128 5.82 -12.21 -6.59
C LYS A 128 4.63 -11.30 -6.32
N LYS A 129 4.11 -11.25 -5.10
CA LYS A 129 3.03 -10.32 -4.72
C LYS A 129 3.52 -8.88 -4.81
N HIS A 130 4.70 -8.62 -4.26
CA HIS A 130 5.37 -7.33 -4.35
C HIS A 130 5.57 -6.90 -5.82
N MET A 131 6.09 -7.79 -6.67
CA MET A 131 6.30 -7.50 -8.10
C MET A 131 5.00 -7.25 -8.87
N LEU A 132 3.89 -7.89 -8.48
CA LEU A 132 2.58 -7.64 -9.07
C LEU A 132 2.03 -6.27 -8.66
N ALA A 133 2.18 -5.89 -7.38
CA ALA A 133 1.85 -4.55 -6.88
C ALA A 133 2.69 -3.48 -7.56
N ARG A 134 4.00 -3.70 -7.69
CA ARG A 134 4.94 -2.85 -8.42
C ARG A 134 4.53 -2.60 -9.86
N ARG A 135 4.10 -3.63 -10.59
CA ARG A 135 3.60 -3.44 -11.97
C ARG A 135 2.29 -2.66 -11.99
N ARG A 136 1.43 -2.85 -10.99
CA ARG A 136 0.11 -2.23 -10.92
C ARG A 136 0.22 -0.72 -10.70
N GLU A 137 1.09 -0.25 -9.80
CA GLU A 137 1.32 1.19 -9.58
C GLU A 137 1.82 1.90 -10.84
N PHE A 138 2.76 1.30 -11.59
CA PHE A 138 3.29 1.88 -12.82
C PHE A 138 2.26 1.88 -13.96
N LEU A 139 1.41 0.86 -14.05
CA LEU A 139 0.29 0.87 -14.99
C LEU A 139 -0.67 2.02 -14.69
N LEU A 140 -1.03 2.22 -13.43
CA LEU A 140 -1.94 3.29 -13.02
C LEU A 140 -1.32 4.67 -13.27
N ALA A 141 -0.02 4.83 -13.02
CA ALA A 141 0.70 6.05 -13.36
C ALA A 141 0.71 6.31 -14.88
N ALA A 142 0.90 5.25 -15.69
CA ALA A 142 0.91 5.35 -17.14
C ALA A 142 -0.46 5.73 -17.72
N GLU A 143 -1.55 5.19 -17.15
CA GLU A 143 -2.93 5.57 -17.48
C GLU A 143 -3.18 7.07 -17.29
N GLN A 144 -2.47 7.70 -16.34
CA GLN A 144 -2.56 9.13 -16.04
C GLN A 144 -1.46 9.99 -16.70
N GLY A 145 -0.54 9.38 -17.45
CA GLY A 145 0.57 10.10 -18.07
C GLY A 145 1.65 10.58 -17.09
N LEU A 146 1.73 9.96 -15.91
CA LEU A 146 2.64 10.30 -14.82
C LEU A 146 3.74 9.23 -14.61
N GLU A 147 3.90 8.28 -15.52
CA GLU A 147 4.81 7.13 -15.37
C GLU A 147 6.28 7.54 -15.20
N ASP A 148 6.75 8.55 -15.94
CA ASP A 148 8.14 9.01 -15.86
C ASP A 148 8.38 9.84 -14.59
N LYS A 149 7.40 10.66 -14.18
CA LYS A 149 7.44 11.39 -12.90
C LYS A 149 7.43 10.42 -11.72
N PHE A 150 6.66 9.35 -11.83
CA PHE A 150 6.62 8.30 -10.82
C PHE A 150 7.96 7.55 -10.74
N PHE A 151 8.54 7.19 -11.88
CA PHE A 151 9.88 6.59 -11.93
C PHE A 151 10.94 7.51 -11.28
N GLU A 152 10.91 8.81 -11.58
CA GLU A 152 11.80 9.79 -10.95
C GLU A 152 11.67 9.80 -9.43
N PHE A 153 10.44 9.81 -8.92
CA PHE A 153 10.16 9.73 -7.49
C PHE A 153 10.72 8.44 -6.87
N MET A 154 10.42 7.28 -7.46
CA MET A 154 10.87 5.98 -6.96
C MET A 154 12.40 5.88 -6.92
N MET A 155 13.09 6.40 -7.94
CA MET A 155 14.55 6.46 -7.97
C MET A 155 15.14 7.39 -6.90
N ALA A 156 14.43 8.45 -6.52
CA ALA A 156 14.88 9.36 -5.48
C ALA A 156 14.77 8.72 -4.07
N VAL A 157 13.73 7.90 -3.83
CA VAL A 157 13.48 7.31 -2.51
C VAL A 157 14.09 5.92 -2.32
N ALA A 158 14.30 5.17 -3.40
CA ALA A 158 14.81 3.80 -3.37
C ALA A 158 15.74 3.49 -4.57
N PRO A 159 16.89 4.18 -4.70
CA PRO A 159 17.78 4.00 -5.85
C PRO A 159 18.35 2.59 -6.01
N GLY A 160 18.35 1.77 -4.95
CA GLY A 160 18.79 0.37 -4.99
C GLY A 160 17.93 -0.55 -5.86
N ASP A 161 16.68 -0.14 -6.13
CA ASP A 161 15.68 -0.97 -6.82
C ASP A 161 15.52 -0.58 -8.31
N GLU A 162 16.52 0.11 -8.88
CA GLU A 162 16.46 0.66 -10.25
C GLU A 162 16.01 -0.36 -11.30
N ALA A 163 16.59 -1.56 -11.26
CA ALA A 163 16.30 -2.61 -12.23
C ALA A 163 14.81 -3.01 -12.20
N GLU A 164 14.21 -3.07 -11.01
CA GLU A 164 12.80 -3.41 -10.84
C GLU A 164 11.89 -2.29 -11.31
N PHE A 165 12.19 -1.04 -10.93
CA PHE A 165 11.42 0.13 -11.37
C PHE A 165 11.48 0.30 -12.89
N ARG A 166 12.65 0.11 -13.49
CA ARG A 166 12.83 0.21 -14.94
C ARG A 166 12.03 -0.88 -15.66
N TYR A 167 12.05 -2.09 -15.14
CA TYR A 167 11.24 -3.18 -15.68
C TYR A 167 9.74 -2.84 -15.61
N ALA A 168 9.25 -2.32 -14.48
CA ALA A 168 7.84 -1.96 -14.31
C ALA A 168 7.41 -0.81 -15.24
N LEU A 169 8.26 0.21 -15.40
CA LEU A 169 8.05 1.31 -16.34
C LEU A 169 7.91 0.84 -17.79
N GLU A 170 8.85 0.01 -18.26
CA GLU A 170 8.82 -0.52 -19.63
C GLU A 170 7.59 -1.40 -19.87
N TYR A 171 7.22 -2.21 -18.87
CA TYR A 171 6.00 -2.99 -18.91
C TYR A 171 4.76 -2.10 -19.09
N ALA A 172 4.64 -1.03 -18.30
CA ALA A 172 3.52 -0.10 -18.37
C ALA A 172 3.45 0.65 -19.71
N LYS A 173 4.60 1.14 -20.21
CA LYS A 173 4.70 1.80 -21.52
C LYS A 173 4.31 0.88 -22.67
N LYS A 174 4.67 -0.40 -22.61
CA LYS A 174 4.25 -1.38 -23.62
C LYS A 174 2.74 -1.62 -23.60
N LYS A 175 2.14 -1.70 -22.42
CA LYS A 175 0.69 -1.92 -22.27
C LYS A 175 -0.15 -0.74 -22.72
N LYS A 176 0.30 0.49 -22.48
CA LYS A 176 -0.37 1.72 -22.96
C LYS A 176 -0.46 1.84 -24.49
N LYS A 177 0.42 1.15 -25.22
CA LYS A 177 0.46 1.13 -26.71
C LYS A 177 -0.36 -0.01 -27.33
N SER A 178 -0.89 -0.93 -26.53
CA SER A 178 -1.67 -2.09 -26.98
C SER A 178 -3.16 -1.79 -26.90
#